data_AF-A0A2U1BG79-F1
#
_entry.id   AF-A0A2U1BG79-F1
#
_cell.length_a   1.000
_cell.length_b   1.000
_cell.length_c   1.000
_cell.angle_alpha   90.00
_cell.angle_beta   90.00
_cell.angle_gamma   90.00
#
_symmetry.space_group_name_H-M   'P 1'
#
loop_
_entity.id
_entity.type
_entity.pdbx_description
1 polymer ?
#
loop_
_entity_poly.entity_id
_entity_poly.type
_entity_poly.pdbx_seq_one_letter_code
_entity_poly.pdbx_strand_id
1 'polypeptide(L)' 'MSYIIELLYHYWVGGPEPRRWPEHLKQNPVEGHGQYAFQAGFLLGLQLGAEAFFRDGNTGE' A
#
# COMPACT_ATOMS: atom_id res chain seq x y z
N MET A 1 -10.60 -6.18 -13.16
CA MET A 1 -9.39 -5.69 -12.44
C MET A 1 -8.20 -5.87 -13.36
N SER A 2 -7.26 -4.93 -13.40
CA SER A 2 -6.05 -5.07 -14.23
C SER A 2 -5.12 -6.12 -13.62
N TYR A 3 -4.52 -6.99 -14.44
CA TYR A 3 -3.58 -8.03 -14.00
C TYR A 3 -2.42 -7.45 -13.17
N ILE A 4 -1.94 -6.26 -13.55
CA ILE A 4 -0.88 -5.56 -12.82
C ILE A 4 -1.35 -5.16 -11.42
N ILE A 5 -2.58 -4.68 -11.28
CA ILE A 5 -3.14 -4.27 -9.99
C ILE A 5 -3.31 -5.48 -9.07
N GLU A 6 -3.74 -6.62 -9.61
CA GLU A 6 -3.88 -7.86 -8.85
C GLU A 6 -2.52 -8.40 -8.35
N LEU A 7 -1.49 -8.35 -9.19
CA LEU A 7 -0.11 -8.70 -8.82
C LEU A 7 0.44 -7.79 -7.72
N LEU A 8 0.28 -6.48 -7.87
CA LEU A 8 0.71 -5.50 -6.88
C LEU A 8 -0.02 -5.69 -5.56
N TYR A 9 -1.34 -5.95 -5.60
CA TYR A 9 -2.11 -6.23 -4.40
C TYR A 9 -1.59 -7.46 -3.65
N HIS A 10 -1.39 -8.59 -4.34
CA HIS A 10 -0.90 -9.81 -3.72
C HIS A 10 0.53 -9.66 -3.18
N TYR A 11 1.38 -8.90 -3.86
CA TYR A 11 2.76 -8.68 -3.43
C TYR A 11 2.86 -7.74 -2.23
N TRP A 12 2.10 -6.63 -2.23
CA TRP A 12 2.25 -5.55 -1.23
C TRP A 12 1.31 -5.69 -0.03
N VAL A 13 0.08 -6.14 -0.26
CA VAL A 13 -0.95 -6.31 0.79
C VAL A 13 -1.03 -7.78 1.19
N GLY A 14 -1.16 -8.67 0.19
CA GLY A 14 -1.32 -10.09 0.40
C GLY A 14 -2.67 -10.46 1.04
N GLY A 15 -2.70 -11.63 1.68
CA GLY A 15 -3.88 -12.12 2.38
C GLY A 15 -4.18 -11.36 3.69
N PRO A 16 -5.36 -11.58 4.30
CA PRO A 16 -5.74 -10.97 5.56
C PRO A 16 -4.76 -11.36 6.68
N GLU A 17 -4.05 -10.39 7.24
CA GLU A 17 -3.13 -10.58 8.37
C GLU A 17 -3.59 -9.74 9.59
N PRO A 18 -4.40 -10.32 10.49
CA PRO A 18 -5.01 -9.60 11.61
C PRO A 18 -4.02 -8.91 12.55
N ARG A 19 -2.76 -9.35 12.56
CA ARG A 19 -1.68 -8.75 13.36
C ARG A 19 -1.31 -7.33 12.89
N ARG A 20 -1.60 -7.00 11.62
CA ARG A 20 -1.31 -5.70 11.03
C ARG A 20 -2.45 -4.70 11.18
N TRP A 21 -3.61 -5.15 11.66
CA TRP A 21 -4.78 -4.29 11.81
C TRP A 21 -4.76 -3.57 13.15
N PRO A 22 -5.35 -2.36 13.21
CA PRO A 22 -5.59 -1.67 14.48
C PRO A 22 -6.42 -2.52 15.45
N GLU A 23 -6.15 -2.42 16.75
CA GLU A 23 -6.73 -3.34 17.75
C GLU A 23 -8.26 -3.29 17.80
N HIS A 24 -8.81 -2.11 17.55
CA HIS A 24 -10.26 -1.88 17.50
C HIS A 24 -10.94 -2.50 16.27
N LEU A 25 -10.17 -2.86 15.23
CA LEU A 25 -10.68 -3.46 13.98
C LEU A 25 -10.39 -4.95 13.86
N LYS A 26 -9.66 -5.55 14.81
CA LYS A 26 -9.40 -6.99 14.81
C LYS A 26 -10.66 -7.84 14.81
N GLN A 27 -11.76 -7.31 15.37
CA GLN A 27 -13.07 -7.97 15.37
C GLN A 27 -13.87 -7.74 14.08
N ASN A 28 -13.46 -6.81 13.22
CA ASN A 28 -14.10 -6.53 11.94
C ASN A 28 -13.09 -6.74 10.79
N PRO A 29 -12.95 -7.98 10.29
CA PRO A 29 -11.90 -8.32 9.32
C PRO A 29 -12.04 -7.60 7.98
N VAL A 30 -13.26 -7.28 7.55
CA VAL A 30 -13.49 -6.54 6.30
C VAL A 30 -12.97 -5.12 6.43
N GLU A 31 -13.30 -4.46 7.53
CA GLU A 31 -12.87 -3.09 7.79
C GLU A 31 -11.37 -3.01 8.10
N GLY A 32 -10.84 -3.93 8.92
CA GLY A 32 -9.42 -4.00 9.25
C GLY A 32 -8.55 -4.24 8.01
N HIS A 33 -8.91 -5.22 7.17
CA HIS A 33 -8.18 -5.49 5.94
C HIS A 33 -8.33 -4.36 4.91
N GLY A 34 -9.52 -3.77 4.81
CA GLY A 34 -9.79 -2.63 3.94
C GLY A 34 -8.93 -1.41 4.28
N GLN A 35 -8.87 -1.04 5.57
CA GLN A 35 -8.03 0.07 6.03
C GLN A 35 -6.54 -0.21 5.82
N TYR A 36 -6.10 -1.43 6.12
CA TYR A 36 -4.70 -1.85 5.88
C TYR A 36 -4.33 -1.78 4.39
N ALA A 37 -5.16 -2.34 3.52
CA ALA A 37 -4.94 -2.31 2.07
C ALA A 37 -4.89 -0.88 1.51
N PHE A 38 -5.79 -0.01 1.99
CA PHE A 38 -5.79 1.41 1.62
C PHE A 38 -4.51 2.11 2.06
N GLN A 39 -4.09 1.93 3.32
CA GLN A 39 -2.88 2.53 3.86
C GLN A 39 -1.63 2.07 3.09
N ALA A 40 -1.51 0.77 2.82
CA ALA A 40 -0.40 0.22 2.05
C ALA A 40 -0.34 0.80 0.62
N GLY A 41 -1.48 0.86 -0.07
CA GLY A 41 -1.57 1.46 -1.41
C GLY A 41 -1.25 2.96 -1.42
N PHE A 42 -1.72 3.71 -0.42
CA PHE A 42 -1.44 5.13 -0.29
C PHE A 42 0.05 5.41 -0.08
N LEU A 43 0.71 4.69 0.83
CA LEU A 43 2.15 4.82 1.06
C LEU A 43 2.97 4.46 -0.18
N LEU A 44 2.60 3.40 -0.90
CA LEU A 44 3.23 3.06 -2.17
C LEU A 44 3.09 4.19 -3.20
N GLY A 45 1.90 4.77 -3.33
CA GLY A 45 1.66 5.92 -4.21
C GLY A 45 2.52 7.13 -3.85
N LEU A 46 2.66 7.44 -2.56
CA LEU A 46 3.56 8.51 -2.09
C LEU A 46 5.03 8.22 -2.41
N GLN A 47 5.50 6.98 -2.22
CA GLN A 47 6.86 6.58 -2.54
C GLN A 47 7.15 6.68 -4.04
N LEU A 48 6.23 6.20 -4.88
CA LEU A 48 6.35 6.30 -6.33
C LEU A 48 6.31 7.75 -6.81
N GLY A 49 5.42 8.57 -6.24
CA GLY A 49 5.39 10.00 -6.51
C GLY A 49 6.70 10.67 -6.11
N ALA A 50 7.20 10.37 -4.91
CA ALA A 50 8.47 10.90 -4.44
C ALA A 50 9.63 10.53 -5.38
N GLU A 51 9.74 9.26 -5.79
CA GLU A 51 10.75 8.82 -6.76
C GLU A 51 10.58 9.49 -8.13
N ALA A 52 9.35 9.65 -8.62
CA ALA A 52 9.09 10.27 -9.92
C ALA A 52 9.40 11.77 -9.93
N PHE A 53 9.12 12.48 -8.83
CA PHE A 53 9.24 13.95 -8.78
C PHE A 53 10.53 14.45 -8.13
N PHE A 54 11.16 13.71 -7.22
CA PHE A 54 12.39 14.15 -6.54
C PHE A 54 13.68 13.65 -7.19
N ARG A 55 13.61 12.70 -8.14
CA ARG A 55 14.80 12.19 -8.85
C ARG A 55 15.36 13.16 -9.89
N ASP A 56 14.55 14.11 -10.39
CA ASP A 56 14.99 15.13 -11.36
C ASP A 56 15.85 16.24 -10.74
N GLY A 57 15.83 16.40 -9.41
CA GLY A 57 16.58 17.45 -8.71
C GLY A 57 18.06 17.15 -8.44
N ASN A 58 18.55 15.94 -8.73
CA ASN A 58 19.89 15.48 -8.37
C ASN A 58 20.80 15.17 -9.57
N THR A 59 20.41 15.56 -10.78
CA THR A 59 21.25 15.50 -11.98
C THR A 59 21.91 16.86 -12.21
N GLY A 60 22.76 17.25 -11.26
CA GLY A 60 23.67 18.38 -11.38
C GLY A 60 25.10 17.86 -11.35
N GLU A 61 25.56 17.30 -12.47
CA GLU A 61 26.99 17.21 -12.82
C GLU A 61 27.22 17.88 -14.16
#